data_AF-A0A9E1K633-F1
#
_entry.id   AF-A0A9E1K633-F1
#
_cell.length_a   1.000
_cell.length_b   1.000
_cell.length_c   1.000
_cell.angle_alpha   90.00
_cell.angle_beta   90.00
_cell.angle_gamma   90.00
#
_symmetry.space_group_name_H-M   'P 1'
#
loop_
_entity.id
_entity.type
_entity.pdbx_description
1 polymer ?
#
loop_
_entity_poly.entity_id
_entity_poly.type
_entity_poly.pdbx_seq_one_letter_code
_entity_poly.pdbx_strand_id
1 'polypeptide(L)'
;MSKIATIRFFLSSSILIAFLFPNYSVAKCPTRMGSVYPQDFFLVIAHRGSTIKFPENTIPAFKESLNTDGANSLAVDLSLTKDRKIVLWHDWDLTSPIAMVRKEKGEEVSKFKPYGPPLVELRAQKKVSEFDFSEFIDKHGYKDKITNVKTNFKIPTFQDLIEWATKQNKLKLLILKLRAPIDEKYLIPVMFEEIRRTVRKLSLSPRFQFVISVSNKESLKLLRSPDDIFLFSFNRKLPSSGIVNYHRFTTVPVAMNFKNKFSGIGFPRYSSAIESKLDPWTVYKFVLTLDLKIRDNYKNATSNYINVISWTFNDEKKIKCLINLGVDGIVTDKPKMLREIALNMGKILH
;
A
#
# COMPACT_ATOMS: atom_id res chain seq x y z
N MET A 1 32.14 74.37 -37.28
CA MET A 1 30.82 73.69 -37.22
C MET A 1 31.06 72.28 -36.66
N SER A 2 31.24 72.10 -35.34
CA SER A 2 30.19 71.88 -34.32
C SER A 2 29.30 70.69 -34.71
N LYS A 3 29.34 69.50 -34.07
CA LYS A 3 29.33 69.23 -32.61
C LYS A 3 30.05 67.92 -32.24
N ILE A 4 30.78 68.00 -31.13
CA ILE A 4 31.19 66.91 -30.23
C ILE A 4 29.99 66.59 -29.32
N ALA A 5 29.70 65.31 -29.07
CA ALA A 5 28.81 64.86 -28.00
C ALA A 5 29.33 63.49 -27.50
N THR A 6 30.20 63.46 -26.50
CA THR A 6 29.94 63.37 -25.04
C THR A 6 29.30 62.05 -24.62
N ILE A 7 30.13 61.17 -24.07
CA ILE A 7 29.75 60.01 -23.25
C ILE A 7 29.05 60.49 -21.97
N ARG A 8 27.91 59.90 -21.62
CA ARG A 8 27.38 59.91 -20.25
C ARG A 8 26.92 58.50 -19.86
N PHE A 9 27.49 58.05 -18.75
CA PHE A 9 27.13 56.84 -18.01
C PHE A 9 25.95 57.13 -17.06
N PHE A 10 25.29 56.05 -16.62
CA PHE A 10 24.26 55.94 -15.56
C PHE A 10 22.80 56.24 -15.92
N LEU A 11 21.93 55.22 -15.87
CA LEU A 11 21.13 54.92 -14.67
C LEU A 11 20.36 53.60 -14.83
N SER A 12 20.44 52.81 -13.76
CA SER A 12 19.65 51.62 -13.46
C SER A 12 18.17 51.80 -13.76
N SER A 13 17.62 50.93 -14.60
CA SER A 13 16.22 50.55 -14.49
C SER A 13 16.18 49.07 -14.16
N SER A 14 16.01 48.82 -12.86
CA SER A 14 15.66 47.52 -12.29
C SER A 14 14.52 46.94 -13.10
N ILE A 15 14.81 45.95 -13.96
CA ILE A 15 13.77 45.09 -14.50
C ILE A 15 13.18 44.40 -13.28
N LEU A 16 12.02 44.90 -12.87
CA LEU A 16 11.14 44.25 -11.93
C LEU A 16 10.78 42.92 -12.61
N ILE A 17 11.59 41.89 -12.37
CA ILE A 17 11.21 40.50 -12.65
C ILE A 17 10.05 40.28 -11.70
N ALA A 18 8.84 40.54 -12.22
CA ALA A 18 7.62 40.06 -11.63
C ALA A 18 7.82 38.56 -11.51
N PHE A 19 8.16 38.10 -10.31
CA PHE A 19 8.02 36.71 -9.93
C PHE A 19 6.52 36.43 -10.06
N LEU A 20 6.11 36.03 -11.25
CA LEU A 20 4.92 35.22 -11.47
C LEU A 20 5.25 33.89 -10.80
N PHE A 21 5.23 33.86 -9.47
CA PHE A 21 4.91 32.65 -8.76
C PHE A 21 3.53 32.27 -9.29
N PRO A 22 3.40 31.18 -10.08
CA PRO A 22 2.07 30.64 -10.22
C PRO A 22 1.68 30.26 -8.81
N ASN A 23 0.66 30.94 -8.27
CA ASN A 23 -0.09 30.44 -7.13
C ASN A 23 -0.24 28.95 -7.37
N TYR A 24 0.42 28.11 -6.55
CA TYR A 24 0.37 26.67 -6.66
C TYR A 24 -1.08 26.28 -6.40
N SER A 25 -1.86 26.30 -7.47
CA SER A 25 -3.24 25.92 -7.49
C SER A 25 -3.23 24.48 -7.03
N VAL A 26 -3.87 24.21 -5.90
CA VAL A 26 -4.26 22.90 -5.41
C VAL A 26 -4.66 22.09 -6.64
N ALA A 27 -3.77 21.22 -7.13
CA ALA A 27 -3.89 20.69 -8.49
C ALA A 27 -5.25 19.99 -8.60
N LYS A 28 -6.22 20.66 -9.25
CA LYS A 28 -7.61 20.21 -9.31
C LYS A 28 -7.61 18.75 -9.74
N CYS A 29 -8.42 17.94 -9.08
CA CYS A 29 -8.67 16.58 -9.57
C CYS A 29 -9.11 16.70 -11.03
N PRO A 30 -8.53 15.92 -11.95
CA PRO A 30 -8.82 16.07 -13.37
C PRO A 30 -10.33 16.06 -13.60
N THR A 31 -10.84 17.08 -14.27
CA THR A 31 -12.28 17.29 -14.51
C THR A 31 -12.84 16.36 -15.60
N ARG A 32 -12.00 15.58 -16.28
CA ARG A 32 -12.43 14.51 -17.19
C ARG A 32 -12.01 13.14 -16.65
N MET A 33 -13.03 12.30 -16.52
CA MET A 33 -13.11 10.96 -15.91
C MET A 33 -11.86 10.10 -16.09
N GLY A 34 -11.33 9.56 -14.98
CA GLY A 34 -10.31 8.52 -15.01
C GLY A 34 -10.88 7.19 -15.49
N SER A 35 -12.12 6.87 -15.07
CA SER A 35 -12.88 5.67 -15.41
C SER A 35 -14.20 6.03 -16.08
N VAL A 36 -14.59 5.33 -17.15
CA VAL A 36 -15.95 5.36 -17.72
C VAL A 36 -16.86 4.27 -17.15
N TYR A 37 -16.32 3.36 -16.34
CA TYR A 37 -17.06 2.31 -15.62
C TYR A 37 -16.82 2.37 -14.11
N PRO A 38 -17.09 3.51 -13.44
CA PRO A 38 -16.98 3.56 -11.99
C PRO A 38 -17.95 2.56 -11.37
N GLN A 39 -17.47 1.73 -10.44
CA GLN A 39 -18.32 0.85 -9.65
C GLN A 39 -18.92 1.64 -8.48
N ASP A 40 -20.17 1.35 -8.13
CA ASP A 40 -20.80 1.88 -6.92
C ASP A 40 -20.22 1.23 -5.66
N PHE A 41 -19.90 -0.07 -5.76
CA PHE A 41 -19.25 -0.81 -4.70
C PHE A 41 -17.82 -0.32 -4.49
N PHE A 42 -17.48 -0.10 -3.23
CA PHE A 42 -16.17 0.44 -2.87
C PHE A 42 -15.53 -0.32 -1.71
N LEU A 43 -14.22 -0.58 -1.85
CA LEU A 43 -13.45 -1.31 -0.84
C LEU A 43 -12.73 -0.32 0.08
N VAL A 44 -13.17 -0.29 1.34
CA VAL A 44 -12.47 0.40 2.43
C VAL A 44 -11.52 -0.61 3.06
N ILE A 45 -10.24 -0.53 2.69
CA ILE A 45 -9.25 -1.53 3.05
C ILE A 45 -8.38 -1.01 4.20
N ALA A 46 -8.52 -1.59 5.39
CA ALA A 46 -7.68 -1.21 6.52
C ALA A 46 -6.25 -1.73 6.33
N HIS A 47 -5.30 -0.81 6.30
CA HIS A 47 -3.89 -1.11 6.16
C HIS A 47 -3.34 -1.64 7.48
N ARG A 48 -3.11 -2.96 7.55
CA ARG A 48 -2.65 -3.64 8.77
C ARG A 48 -3.58 -3.45 9.98
N GLY A 49 -4.86 -3.14 9.74
CA GLY A 49 -5.88 -2.88 10.78
C GLY A 49 -5.93 -1.42 11.25
N SER A 50 -6.49 -1.19 12.44
CA SER A 50 -6.62 0.14 13.06
C SER A 50 -5.33 0.57 13.78
N THR A 51 -4.32 0.98 13.00
CA THR A 51 -2.95 1.21 13.49
C THR A 51 -2.79 2.44 14.41
N ILE A 52 -3.81 3.31 14.43
CA ILE A 52 -3.90 4.47 15.32
C ILE A 52 -4.25 4.03 16.75
N LYS A 53 -5.03 2.95 16.90
CA LYS A 53 -5.56 2.49 18.20
C LYS A 53 -4.83 1.26 18.74
N PHE A 54 -4.39 0.38 17.84
CA PHE A 54 -3.76 -0.90 18.18
C PHE A 54 -2.49 -1.09 17.35
N PRO A 55 -1.56 -1.96 17.78
CA PRO A 55 -0.41 -2.29 16.96
C PRO A 55 -0.83 -2.92 15.62
N GLU A 56 -0.13 -2.55 14.56
CA GLU A 56 -0.38 -3.05 13.21
C GLU A 56 -0.30 -4.59 13.14
N ASN A 57 -1.05 -5.18 12.22
CA ASN A 57 -1.07 -6.62 11.95
C ASN A 57 -1.51 -7.51 13.14
N THR A 58 -2.28 -6.96 14.08
CA THR A 58 -2.83 -7.71 15.23
C THR A 58 -4.34 -7.96 15.12
N ILE A 59 -4.83 -9.05 15.73
CA ILE A 59 -6.27 -9.35 15.77
C ILE A 59 -7.11 -8.19 16.37
N PRO A 60 -6.70 -7.54 17.48
CA PRO A 60 -7.40 -6.35 17.97
C PRO A 60 -7.46 -5.21 16.95
N ALA A 61 -6.38 -4.95 16.22
CA ALA A 61 -6.36 -3.93 15.17
C ALA A 61 -7.34 -4.26 14.04
N PHE A 62 -7.43 -5.54 13.64
CA PHE A 62 -8.38 -5.97 12.62
C PHE A 62 -9.83 -5.88 13.11
N LYS A 63 -10.10 -6.38 14.33
CA LYS A 63 -11.42 -6.30 14.97
C LYS A 63 -11.91 -4.86 15.04
N GLU A 64 -11.06 -3.94 15.51
CA GLU A 64 -11.39 -2.52 15.59
C GLU A 64 -11.66 -1.92 14.21
N SER A 65 -10.84 -2.26 13.22
CA SER A 65 -11.00 -1.71 11.88
C SER A 65 -12.31 -2.14 11.20
N LEU A 66 -12.76 -3.38 11.41
CA LEU A 66 -14.02 -3.87 10.84
C LEU A 66 -15.24 -3.41 11.63
N ASN A 67 -15.16 -3.44 12.97
CA ASN A 67 -16.32 -3.21 13.82
C ASN A 67 -16.59 -1.74 14.12
N THR A 68 -15.53 -0.97 14.36
CA THR A 68 -15.63 0.41 14.83
C THR A 68 -15.30 1.40 13.72
N ASP A 69 -14.21 1.16 12.99
CA ASP A 69 -13.80 2.07 11.92
C ASP A 69 -14.57 1.81 10.60
N GLY A 70 -15.22 0.65 10.49
CA GLY A 70 -16.13 0.31 9.39
C GLY A 70 -15.43 -0.02 8.06
N ALA A 71 -14.18 -0.49 8.11
CA ALA A 71 -13.57 -1.15 6.97
C ALA A 71 -14.36 -2.42 6.59
N ASN A 72 -14.43 -2.74 5.30
CA ASN A 72 -15.01 -4.00 4.81
C ASN A 72 -13.92 -4.97 4.31
N SER A 73 -12.66 -4.56 4.34
CA SER A 73 -11.53 -5.30 3.78
C SER A 73 -10.27 -5.06 4.59
N LEU A 74 -9.32 -6.00 4.54
CA LEU A 74 -8.05 -5.92 5.24
C LEU A 74 -6.88 -6.12 4.28
N ALA A 75 -5.79 -5.38 4.50
CA ALA A 75 -4.51 -5.61 3.86
C ALA A 75 -3.46 -5.96 4.92
N VAL A 76 -2.96 -7.18 4.89
CA VAL A 76 -2.12 -7.77 5.94
C VAL A 76 -0.76 -8.15 5.37
N ASP A 77 0.30 -7.89 6.12
CA ASP A 77 1.65 -8.30 5.75
C ASP A 77 2.01 -9.65 6.38
N LEU A 78 2.56 -10.55 5.58
CA LEU A 78 2.96 -11.89 5.98
C LEU A 78 4.45 -12.06 5.77
N SER A 79 5.15 -12.62 6.77
CA SER A 79 6.56 -13.03 6.69
C SER A 79 6.70 -14.49 7.11
N LEU A 80 7.75 -15.17 6.68
CA LEU A 80 8.01 -16.58 7.00
C LEU A 80 9.19 -16.71 7.97
N THR A 81 9.01 -17.50 9.02
CA THR A 81 10.06 -17.92 9.96
C THR A 81 10.79 -19.16 9.46
N LYS A 82 11.94 -19.47 10.07
CA LYS A 82 12.78 -20.63 9.74
C LYS A 82 12.03 -21.95 9.86
N ASP A 83 11.22 -22.11 10.91
CA ASP A 83 10.37 -23.28 11.18
C ASP A 83 9.03 -23.24 10.42
N ARG A 84 8.96 -22.45 9.34
CA ARG A 84 7.84 -22.34 8.39
C ARG A 84 6.53 -21.87 9.02
N LYS A 85 6.58 -21.11 10.12
CA LYS A 85 5.40 -20.38 10.61
C LYS A 85 5.26 -19.06 9.86
N ILE A 86 4.09 -18.85 9.27
CA ILE A 86 3.76 -17.54 8.68
C ILE A 86 3.31 -16.62 9.81
N VAL A 87 4.06 -15.54 10.02
CA VAL A 87 3.78 -14.51 11.00
C VAL A 87 3.22 -13.26 10.33
N LEU A 88 2.31 -12.58 11.02
CA LEU A 88 1.73 -11.33 10.60
C LEU A 88 2.69 -10.19 10.97
N TRP A 89 3.64 -9.91 10.08
CA TRP A 89 4.72 -8.97 10.33
C TRP A 89 5.16 -8.28 9.03
N HIS A 90 5.38 -6.97 9.10
CA HIS A 90 5.74 -6.17 7.95
C HIS A 90 7.23 -6.20 7.61
N ASP A 91 8.12 -6.18 8.61
CA ASP A 91 9.55 -5.96 8.41
C ASP A 91 10.27 -7.31 8.28
N TRP A 92 10.26 -7.90 7.08
CA TRP A 92 10.81 -9.23 6.79
C TRP A 92 12.36 -9.27 6.84
N ASP A 93 13.00 -8.13 6.65
CA ASP A 93 14.44 -7.92 6.75
C ASP A 93 14.71 -6.76 7.71
N LEU A 94 15.13 -7.11 8.92
CA LEU A 94 15.36 -6.15 10.00
C LEU A 94 16.63 -5.31 9.80
N THR A 95 17.51 -5.72 8.88
CA THR A 95 18.70 -4.96 8.49
C THR A 95 18.38 -3.87 7.46
N SER A 96 17.20 -3.94 6.84
CA SER A 96 16.82 -2.97 5.82
C SER A 96 16.69 -1.55 6.41
N PRO A 97 17.08 -0.49 5.66
CA PRO A 97 16.93 0.89 6.12
C PRO A 97 15.50 1.24 6.52
N ILE A 98 14.51 0.64 5.86
CA ILE A 98 13.08 0.85 6.16
C ILE A 98 12.72 0.27 7.52
N ALA A 99 13.17 -0.95 7.84
CA ALA A 99 12.92 -1.58 9.14
C ALA A 99 13.60 -0.80 10.27
N MET A 100 14.84 -0.33 10.07
CA MET A 100 15.56 0.49 11.05
C MET A 100 14.81 1.80 11.36
N VAL A 101 14.40 2.54 10.32
CA VAL A 101 13.62 3.78 10.48
C VAL A 101 12.30 3.51 11.21
N ARG A 102 11.59 2.43 10.86
CA ARG A 102 10.33 2.05 11.51
C ARG A 102 10.52 1.67 12.97
N LYS A 103 11.63 1.04 13.34
CA LYS A 103 11.93 0.71 14.74
C LYS A 103 12.21 1.95 15.59
N GLU A 104 12.88 2.95 15.01
CA GLU A 104 13.15 4.21 15.69
C GLU A 104 11.92 5.12 15.77
N LYS A 105 11.27 5.38 14.64
CA LYS A 105 10.21 6.39 14.48
C LYS A 105 8.80 5.79 14.37
N GLY A 106 8.70 4.57 13.87
CA GLY A 106 7.43 3.95 13.44
C GLY A 106 6.81 4.61 12.22
N GLU A 107 5.60 4.17 11.88
CA GLU A 107 4.82 4.70 10.74
C GLU A 107 4.09 5.98 11.14
N GLU A 108 4.16 7.04 10.34
CA GLU A 108 3.68 8.39 10.66
C GLU A 108 2.41 8.46 11.55
N VAL A 109 1.33 7.81 11.14
CA VAL A 109 0.02 7.88 11.82
C VAL A 109 -0.19 6.82 12.90
N SER A 110 0.65 5.80 12.98
CA SER A 110 0.46 4.70 13.94
C SER A 110 0.83 5.13 15.36
N LYS A 111 0.12 4.64 16.37
CA LYS A 111 0.45 4.90 17.79
C LYS A 111 1.65 4.09 18.28
N PHE A 112 1.84 2.91 17.70
CA PHE A 112 2.86 1.95 18.09
C PHE A 112 3.99 1.88 17.06
N LYS A 113 5.18 1.47 17.51
CA LYS A 113 6.30 1.14 16.63
C LYS A 113 6.82 -0.27 16.94
N PRO A 114 7.33 -0.99 15.94
CA PRO A 114 7.97 -2.28 16.18
C PRO A 114 9.22 -2.11 17.06
N TYR A 115 9.49 -3.09 17.91
CA TYR A 115 10.79 -3.24 18.55
C TYR A 115 11.40 -4.60 18.18
N GLY A 116 12.70 -4.70 18.38
CA GLY A 116 13.51 -5.90 18.20
C GLY A 116 14.83 -5.73 18.95
N PRO A 117 15.80 -6.65 18.78
CA PRO A 117 17.15 -6.56 19.36
C PRO A 117 17.76 -5.18 19.13
N PRO A 118 18.52 -4.56 20.05
CA PRO A 118 19.05 -3.20 19.88
C PRO A 118 19.80 -2.97 18.56
N LEU A 119 19.67 -1.80 17.95
CA LEU A 119 20.34 -1.50 16.66
C LEU A 119 21.87 -1.57 16.74
N VAL A 120 22.43 -1.34 17.93
CA VAL A 120 23.86 -1.47 18.21
C VAL A 120 24.35 -2.92 18.13
N GLU A 121 23.45 -3.90 18.30
CA GLU A 121 23.75 -5.32 18.18
C GLU A 121 23.50 -5.79 16.74
N LEU A 122 24.39 -5.40 15.82
CA LEU A 122 24.25 -5.71 14.39
C LEU A 122 24.11 -7.21 14.11
N ARG A 123 24.85 -8.06 14.86
CA ARG A 123 24.77 -9.53 14.74
C ARG A 123 23.40 -10.10 15.16
N ALA A 124 22.61 -9.36 15.92
CA ALA A 124 21.27 -9.75 16.32
C ALA A 124 20.19 -9.24 15.35
N GLN A 125 20.53 -8.36 14.40
CA GLN A 125 19.65 -7.98 13.30
C GLN A 125 19.68 -9.08 12.23
N LYS A 126 18.65 -9.91 12.21
CA LYS A 126 18.50 -10.98 11.22
C LYS A 126 17.22 -10.79 10.41
N LYS A 127 17.09 -11.51 9.31
CA LYS A 127 15.83 -11.63 8.57
C LYS A 127 14.85 -12.50 9.36
N VAL A 128 13.55 -12.32 9.13
CA VAL A 128 12.51 -13.12 9.80
C VAL A 128 12.68 -14.62 9.51
N SER A 129 13.14 -14.96 8.31
CA SER A 129 13.44 -16.32 7.83
C SER A 129 14.57 -17.03 8.59
N GLU A 130 15.33 -16.31 9.41
CA GLU A 130 16.45 -16.86 10.19
C GLU A 130 16.07 -17.15 11.66
N PHE A 131 14.90 -16.70 12.10
CA PHE A 131 14.37 -16.96 13.44
C PHE A 131 13.43 -18.16 13.42
N ASP A 132 13.54 -19.03 14.42
CA ASP A 132 12.41 -19.90 14.78
C ASP A 132 11.28 -19.03 15.37
N PHE A 133 10.02 -19.43 15.18
CA PHE A 133 8.87 -18.63 15.62
C PHE A 133 8.92 -18.23 17.10
N SER A 134 9.30 -19.16 17.99
CA SER A 134 9.42 -18.89 19.43
C SER A 134 10.48 -17.83 19.74
N GLU A 135 11.64 -17.90 19.08
CA GLU A 135 12.69 -16.89 19.20
C GLU A 135 12.21 -15.54 18.67
N PHE A 136 11.48 -15.55 17.55
CA PHE A 136 10.98 -14.32 16.93
C PHE A 136 10.04 -13.55 17.86
N ILE A 137 9.04 -14.22 18.44
CA ILE A 137 8.03 -13.56 19.31
C ILE A 137 8.57 -13.15 20.67
N ASP A 138 9.66 -13.78 21.15
CA ASP A 138 10.34 -13.37 22.38
C ASP A 138 11.10 -12.05 22.17
N LYS A 139 11.75 -11.91 21.02
CA LYS A 139 12.62 -10.77 20.72
C LYS A 139 11.90 -9.59 20.09
N HIS A 140 10.73 -9.81 19.49
CA HIS A 140 10.02 -8.81 18.69
C HIS A 140 8.62 -8.54 19.22
N GLY A 141 8.16 -7.32 18.96
CA GLY A 141 6.81 -6.91 19.34
C GLY A 141 6.60 -5.44 19.04
N TYR A 142 5.63 -4.85 19.75
CA TYR A 142 5.29 -3.45 19.60
C TYR A 142 5.38 -2.72 20.93
N LYS A 143 5.78 -1.46 20.86
CA LYS A 143 5.77 -0.53 22.00
C LYS A 143 5.11 0.78 21.61
N ASP A 144 4.55 1.46 22.59
CA ASP A 144 4.03 2.81 22.40
C ASP A 144 5.17 3.74 21.95
N LYS A 145 4.90 4.60 20.97
CA LYS A 145 5.94 5.47 20.41
C LYS A 145 6.43 6.54 21.38
N ILE A 146 5.53 7.05 22.23
CA ILE A 146 5.76 8.17 23.12
C ILE A 146 6.32 7.65 24.43
N THR A 147 5.59 6.73 25.08
CA THR A 147 5.98 6.23 26.41
C THR A 147 7.07 5.16 26.34
N ASN A 148 7.31 4.58 25.15
CA ASN A 148 8.21 3.43 24.94
C ASN A 148 7.83 2.17 25.73
N VAL A 149 6.67 2.15 26.38
CA VAL A 149 6.17 0.98 27.12
C VAL A 149 5.86 -0.13 26.12
N LYS A 150 6.43 -1.32 26.37
CA LYS A 150 6.16 -2.54 25.59
C LYS A 150 4.70 -2.94 25.76
N THR A 151 4.09 -3.35 24.67
CA THR A 151 2.72 -3.88 24.71
C THR A 151 2.73 -5.39 24.94
N ASN A 152 1.65 -5.91 25.50
CA ASN A 152 1.43 -7.35 25.66
C ASN A 152 0.65 -7.97 24.48
N PHE A 153 0.54 -7.25 23.36
CA PHE A 153 -0.15 -7.76 22.17
C PHE A 153 0.70 -8.82 21.48
N LYS A 154 0.09 -9.98 21.23
CA LYS A 154 0.76 -11.09 20.53
C LYS A 154 0.94 -10.76 19.04
N ILE A 155 2.10 -11.13 18.48
CA ILE A 155 2.30 -11.20 17.03
C ILE A 155 1.54 -12.43 16.52
N PRO A 156 0.48 -12.27 15.72
CA PRO A 156 -0.32 -13.42 15.29
C PRO A 156 0.36 -14.23 14.18
N THR A 157 -0.04 -15.48 14.06
CA THR A 157 0.25 -16.33 12.91
C THR A 157 -0.85 -16.26 11.87
N PHE A 158 -0.59 -16.77 10.66
CA PHE A 158 -1.63 -16.90 9.64
C PHE A 158 -2.80 -17.79 10.09
N GLN A 159 -2.52 -18.82 10.90
CA GLN A 159 -3.57 -19.66 11.48
C GLN A 159 -4.52 -18.83 12.35
N ASP A 160 -3.97 -18.01 13.26
CA ASP A 160 -4.76 -17.12 14.13
C ASP A 160 -5.62 -16.15 13.30
N LEU A 161 -5.05 -15.59 12.23
CA LEU A 161 -5.77 -14.71 11.30
C LEU A 161 -6.98 -15.42 10.69
N ILE A 162 -6.81 -16.63 10.17
CA ILE A 162 -7.87 -17.35 9.46
C ILE A 162 -8.95 -17.84 10.41
N GLU A 163 -8.60 -18.35 11.59
CA GLU A 163 -9.56 -18.74 12.62
C GLU A 163 -10.43 -17.58 13.08
N TRP A 164 -9.87 -16.37 13.13
CA TRP A 164 -10.61 -15.16 13.41
C TRP A 164 -11.42 -14.68 12.19
N ALA A 165 -10.81 -14.59 11.01
CA ALA A 165 -11.39 -13.99 9.81
C ALA A 165 -12.62 -14.75 9.30
N THR A 166 -12.61 -16.09 9.39
CA THR A 166 -13.75 -16.95 8.98
C THR A 166 -15.03 -16.70 9.78
N LYS A 167 -14.91 -16.11 10.97
CA LYS A 167 -16.04 -15.74 11.84
C LYS A 167 -16.60 -14.34 11.53
N GLN A 168 -15.99 -13.60 10.59
CA GLN A 168 -16.37 -12.21 10.30
C GLN A 168 -17.34 -12.13 9.12
N ASN A 169 -18.53 -11.58 9.35
CA ASN A 169 -19.56 -11.36 8.33
C ASN A 169 -19.34 -10.08 7.49
N LYS A 170 -18.67 -9.08 8.07
CA LYS A 170 -18.38 -7.80 7.41
C LYS A 170 -17.16 -7.84 6.49
N LEU A 171 -16.28 -8.84 6.66
CA LEU A 171 -15.08 -8.98 5.84
C LEU A 171 -15.48 -9.43 4.43
N LYS A 172 -15.04 -8.70 3.40
CA LYS A 172 -15.27 -8.99 1.98
C LYS A 172 -14.01 -9.40 1.26
N LEU A 173 -12.90 -8.73 1.57
CA LEU A 173 -11.62 -8.96 0.93
C LEU A 173 -10.51 -9.05 1.98
N LEU A 174 -9.73 -10.12 1.91
CA LEU A 174 -8.50 -10.29 2.68
C LEU A 174 -7.30 -10.30 1.73
N ILE A 175 -6.60 -9.17 1.68
CA ILE A 175 -5.39 -9.00 0.86
C ILE A 175 -4.17 -9.46 1.68
N LEU A 176 -3.55 -10.55 1.23
CA LEU A 176 -2.36 -11.15 1.82
C LEU A 176 -1.12 -10.68 1.07
N LYS A 177 -0.33 -9.80 1.68
CA LYS A 177 0.92 -9.28 1.10
C LYS A 177 2.06 -10.20 1.51
N LEU A 178 2.56 -10.98 0.55
CA LEU A 178 3.69 -11.89 0.79
C LEU A 178 4.99 -11.09 0.79
N ARG A 179 5.67 -11.11 1.94
CA ARG A 179 6.92 -10.38 2.15
C ARG A 179 8.10 -11.33 2.24
N ALA A 180 9.10 -11.07 1.41
CA ALA A 180 10.36 -11.79 1.44
C ALA A 180 11.51 -10.84 1.03
N PRO A 181 12.72 -11.05 1.54
CA PRO A 181 13.93 -10.38 1.06
C PRO A 181 14.12 -10.52 -0.45
N ILE A 182 14.80 -9.56 -1.07
CA ILE A 182 15.03 -9.54 -2.52
C ILE A 182 15.83 -10.78 -2.96
N ASP A 183 16.77 -11.21 -2.13
CA ASP A 183 17.63 -12.38 -2.31
C ASP A 183 16.95 -13.70 -1.88
N GLU A 184 15.79 -13.64 -1.21
CA GLU A 184 15.04 -14.81 -0.73
C GLU A 184 13.64 -14.92 -1.36
N LYS A 185 13.49 -14.45 -2.60
CA LYS A 185 12.21 -14.54 -3.33
C LYS A 185 11.68 -15.96 -3.49
N TYR A 186 12.54 -16.98 -3.38
CA TYR A 186 12.15 -18.39 -3.38
C TYR A 186 11.24 -18.76 -2.20
N LEU A 187 11.20 -17.96 -1.13
CA LEU A 187 10.28 -18.15 0.00
C LEU A 187 8.83 -17.82 -0.36
N ILE A 188 8.57 -17.02 -1.41
CA ILE A 188 7.21 -16.62 -1.78
C ILE A 188 6.34 -17.84 -2.18
N PRO A 189 6.79 -18.76 -3.05
CA PRO A 189 6.10 -20.04 -3.27
C PRO A 189 5.91 -20.88 -2.00
N VAL A 190 6.92 -20.94 -1.11
CA VAL A 190 6.84 -21.71 0.14
C VAL A 190 5.74 -21.15 1.05
N MET A 191 5.72 -19.84 1.25
CA MET A 191 4.66 -19.15 2.00
C MET A 191 3.28 -19.42 1.41
N PHE A 192 3.16 -19.38 0.09
CA PHE A 192 1.87 -19.59 -0.55
C PHE A 192 1.36 -21.03 -0.39
N GLU A 193 2.24 -22.02 -0.43
CA GLU A 193 1.83 -23.41 -0.17
C GLU A 193 1.42 -23.60 1.29
N GLU A 194 2.10 -22.97 2.25
CA GLU A 194 1.66 -22.99 3.65
C GLU A 194 0.31 -22.28 3.86
N ILE A 195 0.03 -21.21 3.11
CA ILE A 195 -1.29 -20.56 3.06
C ILE A 195 -2.34 -21.52 2.52
N ARG A 196 -2.09 -22.15 1.36
CA ARG A 196 -3.00 -23.14 0.75
C ARG A 196 -3.27 -24.28 1.71
N ARG A 197 -2.24 -24.86 2.34
CA ARG A 197 -2.37 -25.94 3.32
C ARG A 197 -3.23 -25.53 4.50
N THR A 198 -3.10 -24.29 4.96
CA THR A 198 -3.91 -23.76 6.06
C THR A 198 -5.37 -23.56 5.65
N VAL A 199 -5.61 -22.99 4.47
CA VAL A 199 -6.96 -22.72 3.94
C VAL A 199 -7.69 -24.01 3.55
N ARG A 200 -7.01 -25.03 3.01
CA ARG A 200 -7.59 -26.35 2.70
C ARG A 200 -8.07 -27.10 3.93
N LYS A 201 -7.55 -26.79 5.12
CA LYS A 201 -8.00 -27.38 6.39
C LYS A 201 -9.30 -26.75 6.91
N LEU A 202 -9.81 -25.70 6.29
CA LEU A 202 -11.06 -25.08 6.68
C LEU A 202 -12.24 -25.94 6.25
N SER A 203 -13.10 -26.28 7.22
CA SER A 203 -14.31 -27.08 6.96
C SER A 203 -15.38 -26.33 6.16
N LEU A 204 -15.32 -25.00 6.11
CA LEU A 204 -16.31 -24.15 5.44
C LEU A 204 -15.62 -23.16 4.51
N SER A 205 -16.22 -22.93 3.35
CA SER A 205 -15.79 -21.89 2.42
C SER A 205 -15.94 -20.50 3.06
N PRO A 206 -14.88 -19.68 3.06
CA PRO A 206 -14.95 -18.32 3.62
C PRO A 206 -15.94 -17.42 2.88
N ARG A 207 -16.60 -16.53 3.62
CA ARG A 207 -17.53 -15.51 3.07
C ARG A 207 -16.84 -14.32 2.42
N PHE A 208 -15.52 -14.32 2.41
CA PHE A 208 -14.67 -13.28 1.87
C PHE A 208 -13.71 -13.88 0.83
N GLN A 209 -13.19 -13.03 -0.04
CA GLN A 209 -12.23 -13.43 -1.06
C GLN A 209 -10.79 -13.22 -0.57
N PHE A 210 -9.93 -14.19 -0.86
CA PHE A 210 -8.49 -14.03 -0.67
C PHE A 210 -7.86 -13.37 -1.89
N VAL A 211 -7.00 -12.37 -1.66
CA VAL A 211 -6.18 -11.77 -2.72
C VAL A 211 -4.72 -11.89 -2.34
N ILE A 212 -3.97 -12.67 -3.10
CA ILE A 212 -2.52 -12.76 -2.98
C ILE A 212 -1.89 -11.55 -3.68
N SER A 213 -1.24 -10.71 -2.89
CA SER A 213 -0.59 -9.48 -3.32
C SER A 213 0.91 -9.69 -3.39
N VAL A 214 1.46 -9.55 -4.60
CA VAL A 214 2.90 -9.67 -4.88
C VAL A 214 3.39 -8.51 -5.75
N SER A 215 4.66 -8.17 -5.63
CA SER A 215 5.31 -7.10 -6.40
C SER A 215 6.25 -7.60 -7.51
N ASN A 216 6.51 -8.91 -7.56
CA ASN A 216 7.30 -9.55 -8.62
C ASN A 216 6.39 -10.31 -9.60
N LYS A 217 6.60 -10.08 -10.90
CA LYS A 217 5.92 -10.80 -11.99
C LYS A 217 6.25 -12.29 -12.05
N GLU A 218 7.46 -12.68 -11.67
CA GLU A 218 7.89 -14.08 -11.66
C GLU A 218 7.09 -14.88 -10.62
N SER A 219 6.90 -14.31 -9.44
CA SER A 219 6.07 -14.91 -8.40
C SER A 219 4.65 -15.16 -8.90
N LEU A 220 4.04 -14.24 -9.67
CA LEU A 220 2.71 -14.47 -10.25
C LEU A 220 2.64 -15.71 -11.15
N LYS A 221 3.72 -16.07 -11.85
CA LYS A 221 3.76 -17.30 -12.68
C LYS A 221 3.78 -18.55 -11.80
N LEU A 222 4.58 -18.52 -10.73
CA LEU A 222 4.84 -19.68 -9.87
C LEU A 222 3.67 -20.03 -8.94
N LEU A 223 2.87 -19.05 -8.55
CA LEU A 223 1.84 -19.25 -7.53
C LEU A 223 0.51 -19.80 -8.07
N ARG A 224 0.33 -19.99 -9.37
CA ARG A 224 -1.01 -20.23 -9.93
C ARG A 224 -1.35 -21.71 -10.03
N SER A 225 -2.55 -22.04 -9.57
CA SER A 225 -3.21 -23.32 -9.84
C SER A 225 -4.62 -23.04 -10.38
N PRO A 226 -5.13 -23.79 -11.38
CA PRO A 226 -6.48 -23.62 -11.91
C PRO A 226 -7.59 -23.75 -10.85
N ASP A 227 -7.37 -24.58 -9.83
CA ASP A 227 -8.39 -24.97 -8.84
C ASP A 227 -8.31 -24.16 -7.52
N ASP A 228 -7.52 -23.09 -7.49
CA ASP A 228 -7.34 -22.28 -6.28
C ASP A 228 -8.45 -21.25 -6.09
N ILE A 229 -8.96 -21.13 -4.86
CA ILE A 229 -9.91 -20.08 -4.45
C ILE A 229 -9.27 -18.68 -4.36
N PHE A 230 -7.98 -18.57 -4.67
CA PHE A 230 -7.17 -17.37 -4.49
C PHE A 230 -7.25 -16.47 -5.72
N LEU A 231 -7.59 -15.20 -5.48
CA LEU A 231 -7.41 -14.14 -6.47
C LEU A 231 -6.01 -13.54 -6.34
N PHE A 232 -5.54 -12.87 -7.39
CA PHE A 232 -4.18 -12.33 -7.45
C PHE A 232 -4.18 -10.85 -7.79
N SER A 233 -3.22 -10.13 -7.20
CA SER A 233 -2.97 -8.71 -7.43
C SER A 233 -1.49 -8.44 -7.69
N PHE A 234 -1.18 -7.81 -8.82
CA PHE A 234 0.15 -7.24 -9.06
C PHE A 234 0.24 -5.86 -8.40
N ASN A 235 1.23 -5.69 -7.53
CA ASN A 235 1.39 -4.47 -6.76
C ASN A 235 2.68 -3.76 -7.11
N ARG A 236 2.59 -2.44 -7.36
CA ARG A 236 3.76 -1.63 -7.66
C ARG A 236 3.67 -0.29 -6.94
N LYS A 237 4.74 0.06 -6.23
CA LYS A 237 4.93 1.41 -5.69
C LYS A 237 5.64 2.27 -6.74
N LEU A 238 5.14 3.48 -6.99
CA LEU A 238 5.84 4.44 -7.84
C LEU A 238 7.08 5.00 -7.13
N PRO A 239 8.19 5.24 -7.84
CA PRO A 239 9.32 5.98 -7.30
C PRO A 239 8.94 7.46 -7.09
N SER A 240 9.68 8.13 -6.21
CA SER A 240 9.46 9.55 -5.90
C SER A 240 9.99 10.51 -6.97
N SER A 241 10.91 10.06 -7.82
CA SER A 241 11.50 10.83 -8.91
C SER A 241 11.97 9.92 -10.04
N GLY A 242 12.45 10.51 -11.15
CA GLY A 242 13.06 9.76 -12.26
C GLY A 242 12.10 9.00 -13.17
N ILE A 243 10.80 9.34 -13.17
CA ILE A 243 9.83 8.74 -14.09
C ILE A 243 9.87 9.46 -15.43
N VAL A 244 10.58 8.88 -16.39
CA VAL A 244 10.63 9.35 -17.79
C VAL A 244 9.64 8.61 -18.69
N ASN A 245 9.29 7.37 -18.35
CA ASN A 245 8.33 6.54 -19.09
C ASN A 245 7.24 6.02 -18.15
N TYR A 246 6.10 6.71 -18.13
CA TYR A 246 4.95 6.41 -17.28
C TYR A 246 4.32 5.03 -17.57
N HIS A 247 4.33 4.58 -18.83
CA HIS A 247 3.77 3.28 -19.22
C HIS A 247 4.52 2.10 -18.57
N ARG A 248 5.79 2.27 -18.20
CA ARG A 248 6.53 1.21 -17.49
C ARG A 248 5.97 0.96 -16.10
N PHE A 249 5.27 1.94 -15.52
CA PHE A 249 4.80 1.91 -14.14
C PHE A 249 3.31 1.56 -13.99
N THR A 250 2.56 1.50 -15.09
CA THR A 250 1.19 0.97 -15.09
C THR A 250 1.18 -0.48 -14.59
N THR A 251 0.04 -0.87 -14.02
CA THR A 251 -0.14 -2.14 -13.32
C THR A 251 -1.21 -3.00 -13.99
N VAL A 252 -2.21 -2.38 -14.62
CA VAL A 252 -3.31 -3.06 -15.32
C VAL A 252 -2.83 -3.93 -16.48
N PRO A 253 -1.86 -3.53 -17.34
CA PRO A 253 -1.34 -4.44 -18.38
C PRO A 253 -0.75 -5.73 -17.83
N VAL A 254 -0.13 -5.66 -16.64
CA VAL A 254 0.39 -6.86 -15.97
C VAL A 254 -0.79 -7.70 -15.48
N ALA A 255 -1.78 -7.08 -14.84
CA ALA A 255 -2.99 -7.79 -14.43
C ALA A 255 -3.70 -8.48 -15.61
N MET A 256 -3.79 -7.84 -16.78
CA MET A 256 -4.35 -8.41 -18.01
C MET A 256 -3.55 -9.61 -18.52
N ASN A 257 -2.23 -9.47 -18.65
CA ASN A 257 -1.35 -10.55 -19.14
C ASN A 257 -1.45 -11.80 -18.26
N PHE A 258 -1.63 -11.57 -16.96
CA PHE A 258 -1.84 -12.64 -16.00
C PHE A 258 -3.33 -12.96 -15.82
N LYS A 259 -4.33 -12.33 -16.43
CA LYS A 259 -5.76 -12.59 -16.11
C LYS A 259 -6.08 -12.43 -14.61
N ASN A 260 -5.42 -11.52 -13.91
CA ASN A 260 -5.71 -11.15 -12.53
C ASN A 260 -7.05 -10.40 -12.44
N LYS A 261 -7.75 -10.54 -11.32
CA LYS A 261 -8.95 -9.71 -11.01
C LYS A 261 -8.61 -8.39 -10.33
N PHE A 262 -7.38 -8.22 -9.85
CA PHE A 262 -6.93 -7.04 -9.14
C PHE A 262 -5.59 -6.51 -9.67
N SER A 263 -5.42 -5.20 -9.54
CA SER A 263 -4.17 -4.48 -9.75
C SER A 263 -3.99 -3.45 -8.64
N GLY A 264 -2.76 -3.23 -8.19
CA GLY A 264 -2.48 -2.34 -7.06
C GLY A 264 -1.38 -1.35 -7.34
N ILE A 265 -1.64 -0.06 -7.10
CA ILE A 265 -0.70 1.03 -7.35
C ILE A 265 -0.45 1.90 -6.11
N GLY A 266 0.82 1.94 -5.73
CA GLY A 266 1.34 2.52 -4.50
C GLY A 266 1.89 3.94 -4.66
N PHE A 267 1.49 4.88 -3.79
CA PHE A 267 2.04 6.23 -3.72
C PHE A 267 3.45 6.22 -3.10
N PRO A 268 4.41 7.04 -3.59
CA PRO A 268 5.71 7.18 -2.94
C PRO A 268 5.55 7.80 -1.55
N ARG A 269 6.11 7.14 -0.52
CA ARG A 269 6.07 7.61 0.88
C ARG A 269 7.29 8.46 1.29
N TYR A 270 8.40 8.37 0.56
CA TYR A 270 9.64 9.07 0.89
C TYR A 270 10.02 9.94 -0.30
N SER A 271 10.12 11.26 -0.09
CA SER A 271 10.70 12.14 -1.11
C SER A 271 12.17 11.75 -1.29
N SER A 272 12.62 11.65 -2.53
CA SER A 272 14.06 11.73 -2.78
C SER A 272 14.55 13.09 -2.27
N ALA A 273 15.75 13.15 -1.70
CA ALA A 273 16.43 14.42 -1.42
C ALA A 273 16.70 15.25 -2.70
N ILE A 274 16.50 14.62 -3.86
CA ILE A 274 16.52 15.26 -5.17
C ILE A 274 15.16 15.90 -5.40
N GLU A 275 15.12 17.24 -5.49
CA GLU A 275 13.98 18.02 -5.96
C GLU A 275 13.55 17.51 -7.34
N SER A 276 12.43 16.79 -7.41
CA SER A 276 11.79 16.53 -8.70
C SER A 276 11.08 17.79 -9.15
N LYS A 277 11.34 18.24 -10.39
CA LYS A 277 10.60 19.37 -11.01
C LYS A 277 9.08 19.14 -11.10
N LEU A 278 8.63 17.88 -11.03
CA LEU A 278 7.22 17.52 -10.98
C LEU A 278 6.80 17.04 -9.59
N ASP A 279 5.63 17.49 -9.15
CA ASP A 279 4.95 17.00 -7.95
C ASP A 279 4.63 15.50 -8.07
N PRO A 280 5.06 14.65 -7.11
CA PRO A 280 4.80 13.20 -7.12
C PRO A 280 3.31 12.85 -7.21
N TRP A 281 2.42 13.71 -6.69
CA TRP A 281 0.98 13.51 -6.81
C TRP A 281 0.47 13.67 -8.24
N THR A 282 0.97 14.66 -8.96
CA THR A 282 0.69 14.84 -10.39
C THR A 282 1.12 13.62 -11.21
N VAL A 283 2.33 13.11 -10.96
CA VAL A 283 2.84 11.90 -11.62
C VAL A 283 1.98 10.68 -11.30
N TYR A 284 1.62 10.48 -10.03
CA TYR A 284 0.76 9.37 -9.62
C TYR A 284 -0.60 9.40 -10.32
N LYS A 285 -1.26 10.57 -10.37
CA LYS A 285 -2.54 10.75 -11.08
C LYS A 285 -2.43 10.39 -12.55
N PHE A 286 -1.34 10.78 -13.22
CA PHE A 286 -1.13 10.48 -14.63
C PHE A 286 -1.03 8.97 -14.88
N VAL A 287 -0.17 8.27 -14.12
CA VAL A 287 -0.02 6.81 -14.26
C VAL A 287 -1.33 6.09 -13.94
N LEU A 288 -2.03 6.49 -12.87
CA LEU A 288 -3.32 5.91 -12.51
C LEU A 288 -4.36 6.11 -13.61
N THR A 289 -4.44 7.30 -14.20
CA THR A 289 -5.38 7.59 -15.30
C THR A 289 -5.12 6.70 -16.51
N LEU A 290 -3.84 6.41 -16.82
CA LEU A 290 -3.50 5.44 -17.86
C LEU A 290 -3.99 4.03 -17.52
N ASP A 291 -3.76 3.57 -16.28
CA ASP A 291 -4.25 2.26 -15.80
C ASP A 291 -5.77 2.12 -15.95
N LEU A 292 -6.52 3.15 -15.54
CA LEU A 292 -7.99 3.16 -15.60
C LEU A 292 -8.50 3.12 -17.06
N LYS A 293 -7.91 3.93 -17.95
CA LYS A 293 -8.22 3.89 -19.39
C LYS A 293 -7.95 2.53 -20.02
N ILE A 294 -6.80 1.92 -19.69
CA ILE A 294 -6.44 0.58 -20.19
C ILE A 294 -7.45 -0.46 -19.68
N ARG A 295 -7.81 -0.40 -18.39
CA ARG A 295 -8.82 -1.30 -17.80
C ARG A 295 -10.16 -1.16 -18.52
N ASP A 296 -10.61 0.06 -18.77
CA ASP A 296 -11.93 0.29 -19.37
C ASP A 296 -11.98 -0.20 -20.83
N ASN A 297 -10.89 0.02 -21.58
CA ASN A 297 -10.75 -0.55 -22.92
C ASN A 297 -10.74 -2.09 -22.88
N TYR A 298 -10.07 -2.69 -21.89
CA TYR A 298 -10.05 -4.14 -21.70
C TYR A 298 -11.44 -4.69 -21.33
N LYS A 299 -12.20 -3.98 -20.49
CA LYS A 299 -13.59 -4.31 -20.15
C LYS A 299 -14.49 -4.25 -21.38
N ASN A 300 -14.35 -3.22 -22.21
CA ASN A 300 -15.08 -3.10 -23.48
C ASN A 300 -14.78 -4.26 -24.42
N ALA A 301 -13.50 -4.59 -24.59
CA ALA A 301 -13.09 -5.61 -25.55
C ALA A 301 -13.39 -7.04 -25.11
N THR A 302 -13.41 -7.33 -23.80
CA THR A 302 -13.42 -8.71 -23.30
C THR A 302 -14.50 -9.02 -22.26
N SER A 303 -15.30 -8.03 -21.86
CA SER A 303 -16.20 -8.10 -20.70
C SER A 303 -15.52 -8.37 -19.34
N ASN A 304 -14.20 -8.55 -19.28
CA ASN A 304 -13.46 -8.75 -18.04
C ASN A 304 -13.13 -7.42 -17.36
N TYR A 305 -13.39 -7.34 -16.05
CA TYR A 305 -13.06 -6.16 -15.24
C TYR A 305 -11.88 -6.45 -14.29
N ILE A 306 -10.99 -5.47 -14.14
CA ILE A 306 -9.84 -5.52 -13.23
C ILE A 306 -10.04 -4.44 -12.18
N ASN A 307 -10.17 -4.85 -10.91
CA ASN A 307 -10.29 -3.91 -9.80
C ASN A 307 -8.94 -3.21 -9.55
N VAL A 308 -8.94 -1.88 -9.53
CA VAL A 308 -7.75 -1.05 -9.28
C VAL A 308 -7.76 -0.56 -7.83
N ILE A 309 -6.76 -0.97 -7.07
CA ILE A 309 -6.59 -0.63 -5.65
C ILE A 309 -5.44 0.36 -5.47
N SER A 310 -5.73 1.51 -4.88
CA SER A 310 -4.72 2.53 -4.57
C SER A 310 -4.24 2.41 -3.12
N TRP A 311 -2.92 2.53 -2.88
CA TRP A 311 -2.36 2.40 -1.53
C TRP A 311 -1.13 3.31 -1.31
N THR A 312 -0.73 3.67 -0.10
CA THR A 312 -1.58 3.83 1.08
C THR A 312 -1.91 5.32 1.19
N PHE A 313 -3.20 5.69 1.30
CA PHE A 313 -3.64 7.08 1.33
C PHE A 313 -4.33 7.44 2.64
N ASN A 314 -3.90 8.54 3.27
CA ASN A 314 -4.40 9.03 4.56
C ASN A 314 -4.80 10.52 4.52
N ASP A 315 -4.82 11.11 3.32
CA ASP A 315 -5.18 12.50 3.05
C ASP A 315 -6.55 12.57 2.37
N GLU A 316 -7.45 13.36 2.94
CA GLU A 316 -8.83 13.49 2.49
C GLU A 316 -8.93 13.98 1.04
N LYS A 317 -8.16 15.00 0.66
CA LYS A 317 -8.21 15.59 -0.69
C LYS A 317 -7.80 14.57 -1.75
N LYS A 318 -6.72 13.83 -1.49
CA LYS A 318 -6.26 12.73 -2.37
C LYS A 318 -7.28 11.60 -2.43
N ILE A 319 -7.86 11.19 -1.29
CA ILE A 319 -8.89 10.14 -1.25
C ILE A 319 -10.10 10.51 -2.12
N LYS A 320 -10.66 11.72 -1.93
CA LYS A 320 -11.77 12.24 -2.76
C LYS A 320 -11.39 12.20 -4.24
N CYS A 321 -10.16 12.58 -4.56
CA CYS A 321 -9.65 12.53 -5.94
C CYS A 321 -9.64 11.11 -6.51
N LEU A 322 -9.14 10.13 -5.77
CA LEU A 322 -9.03 8.74 -6.21
C LEU A 322 -10.41 8.12 -6.44
N ILE A 323 -11.37 8.39 -5.56
CA ILE A 323 -12.76 7.95 -5.72
C ILE A 323 -13.36 8.55 -7.00
N ASN A 324 -13.16 9.86 -7.24
CA ASN A 324 -13.62 10.52 -8.47
C ASN A 324 -12.92 10.00 -9.75
N LEU A 325 -11.65 9.59 -9.64
CA LEU A 325 -10.96 8.96 -10.77
C LEU A 325 -11.54 7.57 -11.09
N GLY A 326 -12.16 6.89 -10.13
CA GLY A 326 -12.80 5.60 -10.32
C GLY A 326 -11.91 4.40 -9.99
N VAL A 327 -11.11 4.52 -8.93
CA VAL A 327 -10.51 3.34 -8.27
C VAL A 327 -11.59 2.55 -7.54
N ASP A 328 -11.40 1.24 -7.42
CA ASP A 328 -12.39 0.32 -6.82
C ASP A 328 -12.18 0.16 -5.31
N GLY A 329 -11.01 0.58 -4.81
CA GLY A 329 -10.69 0.53 -3.39
C GLY A 329 -9.45 1.31 -3.03
N ILE A 330 -9.38 1.70 -1.75
CA ILE A 330 -8.23 2.40 -1.20
C ILE A 330 -7.78 1.69 0.07
N VAL A 331 -6.48 1.42 0.15
CA VAL A 331 -5.80 0.98 1.37
C VAL A 331 -5.42 2.22 2.17
N THR A 332 -5.82 2.26 3.43
CA THR A 332 -5.64 3.42 4.31
C THR A 332 -5.31 3.00 5.74
N ASP A 333 -4.52 3.80 6.43
CA ASP A 333 -4.33 3.70 7.87
C ASP A 333 -5.47 4.42 8.64
N LYS A 334 -6.37 5.14 7.93
CA LYS A 334 -7.53 5.87 8.47
C LYS A 334 -8.87 5.34 7.91
N PRO A 335 -9.23 4.07 8.19
CA PRO A 335 -10.41 3.43 7.59
C PRO A 335 -11.73 4.18 7.85
N LYS A 336 -11.92 4.74 9.05
CA LYS A 336 -13.12 5.53 9.39
C LYS A 336 -13.30 6.74 8.47
N MET A 337 -12.23 7.51 8.27
CA MET A 337 -12.24 8.68 7.39
C MET A 337 -12.54 8.29 5.94
N LEU A 338 -11.91 7.23 5.44
CA LEU A 338 -12.16 6.74 4.08
C LEU A 338 -13.61 6.28 3.91
N ARG A 339 -14.17 5.55 4.89
CA ARG A 339 -15.56 5.12 4.89
C ARG A 339 -16.52 6.31 4.80
N GLU A 340 -16.34 7.30 5.65
CA GLU A 340 -17.21 8.50 5.69
C GLU A 340 -17.15 9.26 4.36
N ILE A 341 -15.96 9.46 3.80
CA ILE A 341 -15.80 10.09 2.49
C ILE A 341 -16.49 9.27 1.40
N ALA A 342 -16.28 7.96 1.35
CA ALA A 342 -16.86 7.09 0.32
C ALA A 342 -18.40 7.14 0.35
N LEU A 343 -19.02 7.02 1.53
CA LEU A 343 -20.47 7.11 1.70
C LEU A 343 -21.01 8.49 1.29
N ASN A 344 -20.35 9.58 1.72
CA ASN A 344 -20.74 10.94 1.36
C ASN A 344 -20.61 11.21 -0.15
N MET A 345 -19.77 10.45 -0.85
CA MET A 345 -19.61 10.49 -2.31
C MET A 345 -20.51 9.46 -3.04
N GLY A 346 -21.49 8.88 -2.34
CA GLY A 346 -22.49 7.99 -2.93
C GLY A 346 -22.02 6.56 -3.18
N LYS A 347 -20.88 6.14 -2.61
CA LYS A 347 -20.41 4.75 -2.74
C LYS A 347 -21.17 3.81 -1.81
N ILE A 348 -21.34 2.58 -2.27
CA ILE A 348 -21.99 1.50 -1.52
C ILE A 348 -20.90 0.63 -0.88
N LEU A 349 -21.04 0.39 0.42
CA LEU A 349 -20.16 -0.48 1.19
C LEU A 349 -20.97 -1.71 1.61
N HIS A 350 -20.57 -2.89 1.13
CA HIS A 350 -21.20 -4.16 1.50
C HIS A 350 -20.67 -4.75 2.79
#